data_AF-A0A8E2JRJ9-F1
#
_entry.id   AF-A0A8E2JRJ9-F1
#
_cell.length_a   1.000
_cell.length_b   1.000
_cell.length_c   1.000
_cell.angle_alpha   90.00
_cell.angle_beta   90.00
_cell.angle_gamma   90.00
#
_symmetry.space_group_name_H-M   'P 1'
#
loop_
_entity.id
_entity.type
_entity.pdbx_description
1 polymer ?
#
loop_
_entity_poly.entity_id
_entity_poly.type
_entity_poly.pdbx_seq_one_letter_code
_entity_poly.pdbx_strand_id
1 'polypeptide(L)'
;MDSLKPDSFKTPPLFTLPAELIHHILSFLSPLDLVDVSQTCRLLHTHTLSDHLWQPFVQANVPGTNLSNIDPVPSSWRTVYTTLHPYWFLTRHKLWFGDSPHTGKLLITRYNARSQAIEAFALVAERRQPTISHWHWNPDAIIHSFSPRIQLDLNVPVLRIDAAAMARRSPSLGGGGGEARQSRLEMEVPMELREGGISVPTTTTTSTSTTTNS
;
A
#
# COMPACT_ATOMS: atom_id res chain seq x y z
N MET A 1 9.14 -39.35 -53.82
CA MET A 1 9.83 -38.09 -53.44
C MET A 1 8.74 -37.04 -53.30
N ASP A 2 8.00 -37.10 -52.20
CA ASP A 2 6.94 -36.13 -51.90
C ASP A 2 7.56 -34.97 -51.13
N SER A 3 7.70 -33.84 -51.80
CA SER A 3 8.09 -32.57 -51.19
C SER A 3 7.01 -32.14 -50.21
N LEU A 4 7.31 -32.27 -48.92
CA LEU A 4 6.58 -31.63 -47.83
C LEU A 4 6.60 -30.11 -48.05
N LYS A 5 5.44 -29.59 -48.48
CA LYS A 5 5.17 -28.16 -48.58
C LYS A 5 5.23 -27.61 -47.15
N PRO A 6 6.06 -26.58 -46.85
CA PRO A 6 6.07 -26.00 -45.52
C PRO A 6 4.67 -25.43 -45.25
N ASP A 7 4.04 -25.91 -44.19
CA ASP A 7 2.75 -25.42 -43.74
C ASP A 7 2.80 -23.91 -43.63
N SER A 8 1.94 -23.25 -44.42
CA SER A 8 1.71 -21.80 -44.34
C SER A 8 1.29 -21.49 -42.90
N PHE A 9 2.21 -20.93 -42.11
CA PHE A 9 1.91 -20.46 -40.75
C PHE A 9 0.91 -19.31 -40.87
N LYS A 10 -0.37 -19.64 -40.81
CA LYS A 10 -1.47 -18.68 -40.84
C LYS A 10 -1.31 -17.78 -39.63
N THR A 11 -1.13 -16.48 -39.87
CA THR A 11 -1.12 -15.50 -38.79
C THR A 11 -2.45 -15.58 -38.06
N PRO A 12 -2.44 -15.70 -36.72
CA PRO A 12 -3.68 -15.78 -35.98
C PRO A 12 -4.47 -14.47 -36.18
N PRO A 13 -5.80 -14.53 -36.22
CA PRO A 13 -6.66 -13.41 -36.61
C PRO A 13 -6.53 -12.20 -35.66
N LEU A 14 -6.07 -12.42 -34.42
CA LEU A 14 -5.79 -11.33 -33.48
C LEU A 14 -4.62 -10.44 -33.95
N PHE A 15 -3.63 -11.00 -34.66
CA PHE A 15 -2.46 -10.25 -35.14
C PHE A 15 -2.68 -9.59 -36.50
N THR A 16 -3.84 -9.80 -37.13
CA THR A 16 -4.24 -9.06 -38.34
C THR A 16 -4.91 -7.73 -38.01
N LEU A 17 -5.18 -7.46 -36.73
CA LEU A 17 -5.78 -6.21 -36.26
C LEU A 17 -4.72 -5.10 -36.14
N PRO A 18 -5.10 -3.83 -36.39
CA PRO A 18 -4.27 -2.67 -36.05
C PRO A 18 -3.92 -2.61 -34.56
N ALA A 19 -2.76 -2.02 -34.25
CA ALA A 19 -2.22 -1.90 -32.89
C ALA A 19 -3.17 -1.18 -31.92
N GLU A 20 -3.94 -0.22 -32.42
CA GLU A 20 -4.89 0.58 -31.66
C GLU A 20 -6.08 -0.24 -31.19
N LEU A 21 -6.59 -1.14 -32.04
CA LEU A 21 -7.69 -2.04 -31.68
C LEU A 21 -7.23 -3.07 -30.66
N ILE A 22 -6.01 -3.61 -30.82
CA ILE A 22 -5.41 -4.50 -29.84
C ILE A 22 -5.28 -3.76 -28.50
N HIS A 23 -4.76 -2.53 -28.49
CA HIS A 23 -4.62 -1.73 -27.28
C HIS A 23 -5.98 -1.42 -26.63
N HIS A 24 -7.02 -1.14 -27.43
CA HIS A 24 -8.36 -0.93 -26.93
C HIS A 24 -8.95 -2.19 -26.29
N ILE A 25 -8.78 -3.36 -26.91
CA ILE A 25 -9.18 -4.65 -26.33
C ILE A 25 -8.46 -4.86 -24.99
N LEU A 26 -7.15 -4.62 -24.94
CA LEU A 26 -6.34 -4.76 -23.72
C LEU A 26 -6.78 -3.80 -22.59
N SER A 27 -7.39 -2.65 -22.92
CA SER A 27 -7.87 -1.70 -21.90
C SER A 27 -9.07 -2.19 -21.09
N PHE A 28 -9.78 -3.22 -21.56
CA PHE A 28 -10.91 -3.82 -20.84
C PHE A 28 -10.49 -4.94 -19.86
N LEU A 29 -9.23 -5.37 -19.90
CA LEU A 29 -8.75 -6.46 -19.06
C LEU A 29 -8.40 -5.97 -17.65
N SER A 30 -8.45 -6.87 -16.66
CA SER A 30 -7.91 -6.58 -15.34
C SER A 30 -6.37 -6.55 -15.36
N PRO A 31 -5.71 -5.90 -14.39
CA PRO A 31 -4.25 -5.86 -14.33
C PRO A 31 -3.59 -7.25 -14.27
N LEU A 32 -4.26 -8.22 -13.65
CA LEU A 32 -3.78 -9.60 -13.57
C LEU A 32 -3.88 -10.30 -14.93
N ASP A 33 -5.04 -10.20 -15.59
CA ASP A 33 -5.22 -10.78 -16.93
C ASP A 33 -4.26 -10.16 -17.95
N LEU A 34 -3.94 -8.86 -17.80
CA LEU A 34 -2.99 -8.15 -18.65
C LEU A 34 -1.56 -8.71 -18.47
N VAL A 35 -1.18 -9.09 -17.24
CA VAL A 35 0.09 -9.79 -16.98
C VAL A 35 0.08 -11.19 -17.58
N ASP A 36 -1.02 -11.92 -17.52
CA ASP A 36 -1.13 -13.25 -18.13
C ASP A 36 -1.02 -13.18 -19.64
N VAL A 37 -1.72 -12.22 -20.26
CA VAL A 37 -1.64 -11.95 -21.71
C VAL A 37 -0.21 -11.59 -22.13
N SER A 38 0.52 -10.83 -21.30
CA SER A 38 1.92 -10.48 -21.57
C SER A 38 2.86 -11.71 -21.65
N GLN A 39 2.50 -12.82 -21.02
CA GLN A 39 3.29 -14.05 -21.02
C GLN A 39 3.01 -14.95 -22.23
N THR A 40 1.92 -14.71 -22.96
CA THR A 40 1.50 -15.57 -24.08
C THR A 40 2.36 -15.40 -25.33
N CYS A 41 2.67 -14.16 -25.73
CA CYS A 41 3.46 -13.89 -26.92
C CYS A 41 4.23 -12.57 -26.85
N ARG A 42 5.31 -12.47 -27.62
CA ARG A 42 6.20 -11.29 -27.64
C ARG A 42 5.50 -10.02 -28.15
N LEU A 43 4.55 -10.17 -29.09
CA LEU A 43 3.81 -9.04 -29.65
C LEU A 43 2.87 -8.43 -28.60
N LEU A 44 2.07 -9.26 -27.93
CA LEU A 44 1.17 -8.82 -26.87
C LEU A 44 1.97 -8.29 -25.68
N HIS A 45 3.09 -8.92 -25.32
CA HIS A 45 4.03 -8.39 -24.34
C HIS A 45 4.38 -6.93 -24.64
N THR A 46 4.82 -6.61 -25.85
CA THR A 46 5.14 -5.22 -26.24
C THR A 46 3.95 -4.27 -26.10
N HIS A 47 2.73 -4.69 -26.45
CA HIS A 47 1.54 -3.84 -26.26
C HIS A 47 1.19 -3.64 -24.78
N THR A 48 1.35 -4.66 -23.93
CA THR A 48 1.08 -4.58 -22.49
C THR A 48 2.06 -3.68 -21.73
N LEU A 49 3.23 -3.38 -22.31
CA LEU A 49 4.20 -2.46 -21.72
C LEU A 49 3.79 -0.98 -21.85
N SER A 50 2.77 -0.67 -22.64
CA SER A 50 2.31 0.71 -22.82
C SER A 50 1.73 1.29 -21.52
N ASP A 51 2.31 2.39 -21.04
CA ASP A 51 1.92 3.03 -19.77
C ASP A 51 0.48 3.59 -19.77
N HIS A 52 -0.09 3.86 -20.95
CA HIS A 52 -1.47 4.30 -21.09
C HIS A 52 -2.48 3.27 -20.55
N LEU A 53 -2.15 1.97 -20.62
CA LEU A 53 -2.99 0.92 -20.02
C LEU A 53 -2.94 0.94 -18.50
N TRP A 54 -1.80 1.33 -17.91
CA TRP A 54 -1.56 1.23 -16.47
C TRP A 54 -2.04 2.45 -15.68
N GLN A 55 -2.03 3.64 -16.29
CA GLN A 55 -2.48 4.88 -15.65
C GLN A 55 -3.91 4.80 -15.06
N PRO A 56 -4.93 4.28 -15.79
CA PRO A 56 -6.29 4.17 -15.25
C PRO A 56 -6.37 3.26 -14.01
N PHE A 57 -5.57 2.19 -13.97
CA PHE A 57 -5.55 1.28 -12.81
C PHE A 57 -4.96 1.95 -11.56
N VAL A 58 -3.92 2.77 -11.72
CA VAL A 58 -3.38 3.57 -10.60
C VAL A 58 -4.41 4.62 -10.17
N GLN A 59 -5.08 5.28 -11.12
CA GLN A 59 -6.11 6.29 -10.84
C GLN A 59 -7.30 5.71 -10.06
N ALA A 60 -7.72 4.48 -10.38
CA ALA A 60 -8.78 3.80 -9.66
C ALA A 60 -8.44 3.53 -8.18
N ASN A 61 -7.15 3.40 -7.84
CA ASN A 61 -6.68 3.18 -6.48
C ASN A 61 -6.43 4.47 -5.68
N VAL A 62 -6.48 5.64 -6.33
CA VAL A 62 -6.24 6.95 -5.71
C VAL A 62 -7.44 7.88 -5.96
N PRO A 63 -8.59 7.63 -5.30
CA PRO A 63 -9.77 8.47 -5.48
C PRO A 63 -9.50 9.90 -4.99
N GLY A 64 -9.92 10.92 -5.74
CA GLY A 64 -9.82 12.33 -5.34
C GLY A 64 -8.49 13.03 -5.62
N THR A 65 -7.54 12.35 -6.26
CA THR A 65 -6.35 12.99 -6.84
C THR A 65 -6.33 12.71 -8.33
N ASN A 66 -6.26 13.74 -9.17
CA ASN A 66 -6.20 13.56 -10.62
C ASN A 66 -4.74 13.32 -11.03
N LEU A 67 -4.43 12.10 -11.48
CA LEU A 67 -3.08 11.69 -11.87
C LEU A 67 -2.61 12.32 -13.19
N SER A 68 -3.53 12.87 -14.00
CA SER A 68 -3.22 13.45 -15.31
C SER A 68 -2.56 14.83 -15.21
N ASN A 69 -2.69 15.52 -14.08
CA ASN A 69 -2.13 16.86 -13.85
C ASN A 69 -1.06 16.86 -12.75
N ILE A 70 -0.30 15.76 -12.65
CA ILE A 70 0.71 15.60 -11.62
C ILE A 70 2.07 15.99 -12.17
N ASP A 71 2.76 16.85 -11.41
CA ASP A 71 4.16 17.15 -11.58
C ASP A 71 4.98 16.70 -10.35
N PRO A 72 6.02 15.86 -10.51
CA PRO A 72 6.49 15.24 -11.75
C PRO A 72 5.66 14.02 -12.18
N VAL A 73 5.53 13.81 -13.48
CA VAL A 73 4.98 12.56 -14.04
C VAL A 73 5.94 11.40 -13.74
N PRO A 74 5.46 10.26 -13.22
CA PRO A 74 6.32 9.10 -12.99
C PRO A 74 6.87 8.53 -14.30
N SER A 75 8.07 7.96 -14.25
CA SER A 75 8.75 7.40 -15.42
C SER A 75 8.02 6.21 -16.06
N SER A 76 7.27 5.43 -15.28
CA SER A 76 6.36 4.40 -15.79
C SER A 76 5.25 4.08 -14.77
N TRP A 77 4.00 4.18 -15.21
CA TRP A 77 2.83 3.83 -14.41
C TRP A 77 2.78 2.33 -14.10
N ARG A 78 3.26 1.51 -15.03
CA ARG A 78 3.39 0.07 -14.82
C ARG A 78 4.27 -0.25 -13.61
N THR A 79 5.46 0.34 -13.56
CA THR A 79 6.42 0.11 -12.47
C THR A 79 5.86 0.56 -11.12
N VAL A 80 5.18 1.70 -11.09
CA VAL A 80 4.49 2.20 -9.89
C VAL A 80 3.42 1.20 -9.44
N TYR A 81 2.57 0.75 -10.37
CA TYR A 81 1.49 -0.18 -10.07
C TYR A 81 2.01 -1.51 -9.54
N THR A 82 3.01 -2.10 -10.19
CA THR A 82 3.56 -3.42 -9.81
C THR A 82 4.28 -3.37 -8.47
N THR A 83 5.06 -2.32 -8.21
CA THR A 83 5.81 -2.16 -6.97
C THR A 83 4.90 -2.00 -5.75
N LEU A 84 3.80 -1.27 -5.92
CA LEU A 84 2.82 -0.98 -4.86
C LEU A 84 1.61 -1.91 -4.88
N HIS A 85 1.58 -2.91 -5.77
CA HIS A 85 0.41 -3.78 -5.98
C HIS A 85 -0.19 -4.32 -4.67
N PRO A 86 0.60 -4.81 -3.68
CA PRO A 86 0.02 -5.36 -2.46
C PRO A 86 -0.60 -4.31 -1.53
N TYR A 87 -0.31 -3.03 -1.71
CA TYR A 87 -0.64 -1.96 -0.77
C TYR A 87 -1.65 -0.95 -1.29
N TRP A 88 -2.15 -1.10 -2.53
CA TRP A 88 -3.16 -0.19 -3.09
C TRP A 88 -4.47 -0.15 -2.29
N PHE A 89 -4.76 -1.18 -1.50
CA PHE A 89 -5.89 -1.16 -0.56
C PHE A 89 -5.78 0.00 0.45
N LEU A 90 -4.55 0.41 0.83
CA LEU A 90 -4.32 1.51 1.76
C LEU A 90 -4.84 2.83 1.20
N THR A 91 -4.57 3.15 -0.07
CA THR A 91 -5.00 4.42 -0.66
C THR A 91 -6.45 4.40 -1.11
N ARG A 92 -6.97 3.21 -1.44
CA ARG A 92 -8.39 3.01 -1.75
C ARG A 92 -9.27 3.30 -0.54
N HIS A 93 -8.86 2.83 0.64
CA HIS A 93 -9.51 3.12 1.90
C HIS A 93 -8.70 4.18 2.66
N LYS A 94 -8.95 5.46 2.39
CA LYS A 94 -8.10 6.57 2.88
C LYS A 94 -7.95 6.69 4.39
N LEU A 95 -8.85 6.11 5.17
CA LEU A 95 -8.97 6.35 6.61
C LEU A 95 -8.81 5.03 7.36
N TRP A 96 -7.86 5.01 8.28
CA TRP A 96 -7.48 3.82 9.04
C TRP A 96 -7.51 4.10 10.52
N PHE A 97 -7.99 3.13 11.29
CA PHE A 97 -7.98 3.15 12.74
C PHE A 97 -6.88 2.22 13.23
N GLY A 98 -5.95 2.75 14.00
CA GLY A 98 -4.98 1.98 14.74
C GLY A 98 -5.52 1.69 16.13
N ASP A 99 -5.50 0.42 16.51
CA ASP A 99 -5.81 -0.02 17.85
C ASP A 99 -4.59 0.19 18.76
N SER A 100 -4.46 1.42 19.25
CA SER A 100 -3.46 1.77 20.27
C SER A 100 -4.15 1.81 21.62
N PRO A 101 -3.65 1.09 22.63
CA PRO A 101 -4.28 1.08 23.94
C PRO A 101 -4.36 2.51 24.50
N HIS A 102 -5.52 2.86 25.04
CA HIS A 102 -5.90 4.13 25.72
C HIS A 102 -6.30 5.33 24.85
N THR A 103 -5.84 5.46 23.60
CA THR A 103 -6.11 6.69 22.81
C THR A 103 -6.55 6.44 21.37
N GLY A 104 -6.38 5.23 20.84
CA GLY A 104 -6.56 4.97 19.41
C GLY A 104 -5.61 5.82 18.55
N LYS A 105 -5.47 5.46 17.28
CA LYS A 105 -4.79 6.34 16.30
C LYS A 105 -5.65 6.44 15.07
N LEU A 106 -5.78 7.63 14.51
CA LEU A 106 -6.42 7.79 13.22
C LEU A 106 -5.37 8.18 12.19
N LEU A 107 -5.29 7.38 11.13
CA LEU A 107 -4.32 7.57 10.06
C LEU A 107 -5.06 7.88 8.76
N ILE A 108 -4.52 8.83 8.02
CA ILE A 108 -4.96 9.13 6.66
C ILE A 108 -3.87 8.72 5.69
N THR A 109 -4.21 7.80 4.80
CA THR A 109 -3.34 7.30 3.73
C THR A 109 -3.56 8.09 2.45
N ARG A 110 -2.46 8.42 1.78
CA ARG A 110 -2.45 9.07 0.47
C ARG A 110 -1.32 8.54 -0.39
N TYR A 111 -1.52 8.57 -1.70
CA TYR A 111 -0.43 8.40 -2.65
C TYR A 111 0.21 9.75 -2.93
N ASN A 112 1.52 9.85 -2.75
CA ASN A 112 2.30 11.02 -3.11
C ASN A 112 3.07 10.72 -4.38
N ALA A 113 2.69 11.39 -5.47
CA ALA A 113 3.25 11.08 -6.77
C ALA A 113 4.68 11.61 -6.98
N ARG A 114 5.09 12.66 -6.25
CA ARG A 114 6.47 13.16 -6.30
C ARG A 114 7.45 12.15 -5.72
N SER A 115 7.10 11.55 -4.59
CA SER A 115 7.89 10.50 -3.94
C SER A 115 7.60 9.11 -4.48
N GLN A 116 6.60 8.96 -5.36
CA GLN A 116 6.08 7.68 -5.85
C GLN A 116 5.82 6.69 -4.71
N ALA A 117 5.28 7.19 -3.60
CA ALA A 117 5.16 6.47 -2.35
C ALA A 117 3.74 6.58 -1.78
N ILE A 118 3.32 5.52 -1.09
CA ILE A 118 2.12 5.56 -0.25
C ILE A 118 2.56 6.06 1.12
N GLU A 119 1.97 7.16 1.57
CA GLU A 119 2.24 7.81 2.85
C GLU A 119 1.00 7.76 3.73
N ALA A 120 1.17 7.43 5.01
CA ALA A 120 0.12 7.55 6.02
C ALA A 120 0.52 8.57 7.07
N PHE A 121 -0.38 9.51 7.38
CA PHE A 121 -0.17 10.58 8.35
C PHE A 121 -1.15 10.47 9.51
N ALA A 122 -0.72 10.83 10.71
CA ALA A 122 -1.57 10.82 11.89
C ALA A 122 -2.50 12.06 11.91
N LEU A 123 -3.77 11.83 12.16
CA LEU A 123 -4.70 12.91 12.48
C LEU A 123 -4.55 13.24 13.97
N VAL A 124 -4.13 14.47 14.25
CA VAL A 124 -3.89 14.97 15.60
C VAL A 124 -4.96 15.99 15.96
N ALA A 125 -5.44 15.92 17.19
CA ALA A 125 -6.37 16.89 17.75
C ALA A 125 -5.61 17.82 18.70
N GLU A 126 -5.54 19.10 18.34
CA GLU A 126 -4.98 20.13 19.21
C GLU A 126 -6.07 20.63 20.16
N ARG A 127 -5.79 20.60 21.47
CA ARG A 127 -6.71 21.10 22.49
C ARG A 127 -6.76 22.62 22.45
N ARG A 128 -7.95 23.19 22.21
CA ARG A 128 -8.20 24.63 22.32
C ARG A 128 -8.59 25.03 23.74
N GLN A 129 -8.46 26.33 24.04
CA GLN A 129 -8.96 26.90 25.27
C GLN A 129 -10.48 26.63 25.37
N PRO A 130 -10.96 25.91 26.40
CA PRO A 130 -12.37 25.59 26.53
C PRO A 130 -13.17 26.87 26.81
N THR A 131 -14.27 27.05 26.09
CA THR A 131 -15.26 28.07 26.48
C THR A 131 -16.12 27.49 27.60
N ILE A 132 -16.31 28.30 28.63
CA ILE A 132 -17.14 27.96 29.78
C ILE A 132 -18.54 28.48 29.48
N SER A 133 -19.52 27.59 29.50
CA SER A 133 -20.94 27.95 29.36
C SER A 133 -21.72 27.38 30.53
N HIS A 134 -22.67 28.15 31.06
CA HIS A 134 -23.58 27.67 32.09
C HIS A 134 -24.81 27.05 31.43
N TRP A 135 -25.33 25.97 32.00
CA TRP A 135 -26.55 25.37 31.50
C TRP A 135 -27.75 26.26 31.82
N HIS A 136 -28.57 26.58 30.83
CA HIS A 136 -29.70 27.51 30.97
C HIS A 136 -30.73 27.11 32.07
N TRP A 137 -30.92 25.80 32.32
CA TRP A 137 -31.86 25.32 33.33
C TRP A 137 -31.25 25.07 34.71
N ASN A 138 -29.91 25.02 34.81
CA ASN A 138 -29.23 24.85 36.09
C ASN A 138 -27.92 25.67 36.05
N PRO A 139 -27.91 26.89 36.63
CA PRO A 139 -26.76 27.78 36.57
C PRO A 139 -25.53 27.24 37.34
N ASP A 140 -25.73 26.30 38.27
CA ASP A 140 -24.63 25.63 38.99
C ASP A 140 -23.90 24.59 38.12
N ALA A 141 -24.50 24.18 36.99
CA ALA A 141 -23.87 23.27 36.04
C ALA A 141 -22.97 24.04 35.05
N ILE A 142 -21.66 23.85 35.21
CA ILE A 142 -20.63 24.42 34.33
C ILE A 142 -20.31 23.42 33.21
N ILE A 143 -20.55 23.83 31.96
CA ILE A 143 -20.22 23.05 30.76
C ILE A 143 -18.91 23.60 30.17
N HIS A 144 -17.88 22.78 30.18
CA HIS A 144 -16.65 23.02 29.43
C HIS A 144 -16.83 22.57 27.98
N SER A 145 -16.73 23.48 27.02
CA SER A 145 -16.79 23.11 25.61
C SER A 145 -15.55 22.31 25.19
N PHE A 146 -15.78 21.28 24.38
CA PHE A 146 -14.73 20.48 23.76
C PHE A 146 -14.78 20.67 22.24
N SER A 147 -14.07 21.69 21.77
CA SER A 147 -13.94 22.01 20.34
C SER A 147 -12.48 21.92 19.90
N PRO A 148 -11.90 20.70 19.84
CA PRO A 148 -10.50 20.52 19.44
C PRO A 148 -10.30 20.92 17.97
N ARG A 149 -9.11 21.41 17.65
CA ARG A 149 -8.73 21.65 16.25
C ARG A 149 -8.15 20.36 15.68
N ILE A 150 -8.83 19.80 14.70
CA ILE A 150 -8.38 18.61 14.00
C ILE A 150 -7.39 19.04 12.92
N GLN A 151 -6.19 18.47 12.93
CA GLN A 151 -5.14 18.73 11.94
C GLN A 151 -4.46 17.43 11.51
N LEU A 152 -4.02 17.39 10.26
CA LEU A 152 -3.16 16.31 9.78
C LEU A 152 -1.72 16.69 10.06
N ASP A 153 -1.01 15.87 10.84
CA ASP A 153 0.42 16.07 11.06
C ASP A 153 1.19 15.63 9.81
N LEU A 154 1.67 16.59 9.03
CA LEU A 154 2.43 16.35 7.78
C LEU A 154 3.94 16.27 8.01
N ASN A 155 4.42 16.46 9.24
CA ASN A 155 5.87 16.52 9.51
C ASN A 155 6.53 15.15 9.37
N VAL A 156 5.88 14.11 9.92
CA VAL A 156 6.41 12.75 9.91
C VAL A 156 5.33 11.76 9.47
N PRO A 157 5.49 11.08 8.33
CA PRO A 157 4.58 10.00 7.96
C PRO A 157 4.80 8.83 8.91
N VAL A 158 3.70 8.32 9.48
CA VAL A 158 3.68 7.12 10.34
C VAL A 158 4.06 5.89 9.53
N LEU A 159 3.64 5.85 8.26
CA LEU A 159 3.95 4.79 7.31
C LEU A 159 4.39 5.43 5.99
N ARG A 160 5.48 4.95 5.43
CA ARG A 160 5.90 5.29 4.07
C ARG A 160 6.31 4.03 3.33
N ILE A 161 5.65 3.76 2.21
CA ILE A 161 5.94 2.64 1.32
C ILE A 161 6.40 3.20 0.00
N ASP A 162 7.69 3.13 -0.27
CA ASP A 162 8.32 3.54 -1.51
C ASP A 162 8.96 2.33 -2.23
N ALA A 163 9.34 2.52 -3.49
CA ALA A 163 9.98 1.47 -4.28
C ALA A 163 11.28 0.95 -3.64
N ALA A 164 12.04 1.82 -2.95
CA ALA A 164 13.24 1.42 -2.24
C ALA A 164 12.94 0.54 -1.01
N ALA A 165 11.89 0.85 -0.25
CA ALA A 165 11.41 0.03 0.86
C ALA A 165 10.92 -1.34 0.37
N MET A 166 10.29 -1.37 -0.80
CA MET A 166 9.91 -2.62 -1.44
C MET A 166 11.10 -3.41 -1.95
N ALA A 167 12.09 -2.77 -2.55
CA ALA A 167 13.34 -3.42 -2.98
C ALA A 167 14.11 -4.01 -1.79
N ARG A 168 14.12 -3.32 -0.63
CA ARG A 168 14.68 -3.84 0.62
C ARG A 168 13.89 -5.04 1.17
N ARG A 169 12.58 -5.10 0.92
CA ARG A 169 11.70 -6.19 1.34
C ARG A 169 11.65 -7.34 0.34
N SER A 170 11.97 -7.12 -0.93
CA SER A 170 12.09 -8.16 -1.93
C SER A 170 13.47 -8.80 -1.80
N PRO A 171 13.57 -10.07 -1.37
CA PRO A 171 14.82 -10.79 -1.43
C PRO A 171 15.25 -10.80 -2.89
N SER A 172 16.49 -10.38 -3.15
CA SER A 172 17.05 -10.34 -4.49
C SER A 172 16.82 -11.66 -5.23
N LEU A 173 16.42 -11.58 -6.50
CA LEU A 173 16.36 -12.67 -7.48
C LEU A 173 17.74 -13.33 -7.79
N GLY A 174 18.73 -13.16 -6.92
CA GLY A 174 20.05 -13.77 -7.01
C GLY A 174 20.57 -14.06 -5.61
N GLY A 175 20.65 -15.35 -5.27
CA GLY A 175 21.30 -15.85 -4.05
C GLY A 175 20.39 -16.66 -3.12
N GLY A 176 20.29 -17.96 -3.39
CA GLY A 176 20.15 -19.02 -2.37
C GLY A 176 18.91 -19.06 -1.47
N GLY A 177 17.96 -19.94 -1.82
CA GLY A 177 17.28 -20.88 -0.91
C GLY A 177 16.63 -20.40 0.41
N GLY A 178 15.29 -20.46 0.46
CA GLY A 178 14.55 -20.75 1.70
C GLY A 178 14.07 -19.56 2.54
N GLU A 179 14.92 -18.57 2.81
CA GLU A 179 14.63 -17.52 3.81
C GLU A 179 13.69 -16.41 3.30
N ALA A 180 13.65 -16.22 1.98
CA ALA A 180 12.86 -15.21 1.27
C ALA A 180 11.34 -15.30 1.53
N ARG A 181 10.83 -16.52 1.71
CA ARG A 181 9.41 -16.77 2.04
C ARG A 181 9.12 -16.54 3.52
N GLN A 182 10.10 -16.74 4.38
CA GLN A 182 9.96 -16.62 5.83
C GLN A 182 9.82 -15.15 6.25
N SER A 183 10.62 -14.23 5.69
CA SER A 183 10.54 -12.80 6.06
C SER A 183 9.18 -12.15 5.73
N ARG A 184 8.47 -12.64 4.71
CA ARG A 184 7.10 -12.18 4.38
C ARG A 184 6.05 -12.71 5.36
N LEU A 185 6.28 -13.91 5.91
CA LEU A 185 5.40 -14.59 6.88
C LEU A 185 5.68 -14.15 8.32
N GLU A 186 6.93 -13.77 8.65
CA GLU A 186 7.35 -13.35 9.99
C GLU A 186 6.68 -12.04 10.47
N MET A 187 6.16 -11.24 9.54
CA MET A 187 5.43 -10.00 9.85
C MET A 187 3.92 -10.23 9.97
N GLU A 188 3.40 -11.39 9.54
CA GLU A 188 2.03 -11.83 9.77
C GLU A 188 1.97 -12.54 11.14
N VAL A 189 2.23 -11.80 12.22
CA VAL A 189 1.95 -12.34 13.56
C VAL A 189 0.44 -12.46 13.69
N PRO A 190 -0.12 -13.67 13.91
CA PRO A 190 -1.53 -13.84 14.19
C PRO A 190 -1.91 -12.95 15.38
N MET A 191 -2.98 -12.17 15.23
CA MET A 191 -3.54 -11.41 16.35
C MET A 191 -3.99 -12.41 17.41
N GLU A 192 -3.22 -12.55 18.49
CA GLU A 192 -3.66 -13.32 19.66
C GLU A 192 -4.87 -12.60 20.26
N LEU A 193 -6.06 -13.12 19.96
CA LEU A 193 -7.29 -12.78 20.67
C LEU A 193 -7.12 -13.28 22.09
N ARG A 194 -6.63 -12.41 22.97
CA ARG A 194 -6.45 -12.67 24.38
C ARG A 194 -7.82 -12.90 25.02
N GLU A 195 -8.25 -14.15 25.06
CA GLU A 195 -9.37 -14.57 25.91
C GLU A 195 -8.97 -14.30 27.36
N GLY A 196 -9.86 -13.62 28.08
CA GLY A 196 -9.60 -13.09 29.40
C GLY A 196 -9.20 -14.16 30.41
N GLY A 197 -8.01 -14.01 30.98
CA GLY A 197 -7.57 -14.74 32.15
C GLY A 197 -6.47 -13.96 32.85
N ILE A 198 -6.77 -13.44 34.04
CA ILE A 198 -5.81 -12.73 34.89
C ILE A 198 -4.79 -13.76 35.38
N SER A 199 -3.53 -13.61 35.00
CA SER A 199 -2.41 -14.23 35.72
C SER A 199 -1.34 -13.19 36.01
N VAL A 200 -1.10 -13.00 37.30
CA VAL A 200 -0.12 -12.10 37.90
C VAL A 200 1.30 -12.43 37.40
N PRO A 201 2.14 -11.44 37.05
CA PRO A 201 3.52 -11.69 36.69
C PRO A 201 4.36 -11.97 37.96
N THR A 202 4.85 -13.20 38.10
CA THR A 202 5.94 -13.51 39.03
C THR A 202 7.24 -12.97 38.44
N THR A 203 7.79 -11.94 39.07
CA THR A 203 9.13 -11.42 38.80
C THR A 203 10.18 -12.47 39.16
N THR A 204 10.82 -13.09 38.17
CA THR A 204 12.06 -13.83 38.38
C THR A 204 13.23 -12.88 38.17
N THR A 205 13.77 -12.40 39.29
CA THR A 205 14.99 -11.60 39.40
C THR A 205 16.19 -12.51 39.12
N THR A 206 16.87 -12.35 38.00
CA THR A 206 18.19 -12.97 37.76
C THR A 206 19.26 -11.96 38.13
N SER A 207 19.79 -12.08 39.35
CA SER A 207 21.00 -11.40 39.81
C SER A 207 22.23 -12.13 39.31
N THR A 208 23.03 -11.51 38.44
CA THR A 208 24.38 -11.97 38.09
C THR A 208 25.40 -11.24 38.96
N SER A 209 25.97 -11.96 39.93
CA SER A 209 27.14 -11.56 40.71
C SER A 209 28.43 -11.88 39.93
N THR A 210 29.23 -10.87 39.62
CA THR A 210 30.57 -11.03 39.03
C THR A 210 31.59 -11.18 40.16
N THR A 211 32.19 -12.36 40.29
CA THR A 211 33.35 -12.62 41.16
C THR A 211 34.63 -12.36 40.38
N THR A 212 35.40 -11.37 40.82
CA THR A 212 36.80 -11.14 40.40
C THR A 212 37.71 -12.10 41.16
N ASN A 213 38.55 -12.85 40.43
CA ASN A 213 39.70 -13.53 41.01
C ASN A 213 40.92 -13.37 40.10
N SER A 214 41.99 -12.87 40.75
CA SER A 214 43.43 -12.99 40.48
C SER A 214 44.01 -12.32 39.22
#